data_AF-A0A7V6SSE7-F1
#
_entry.id   AF-A0A7V6SSE7-F1
#
_cell.length_a   1.000
_cell.length_b   1.000
_cell.length_c   1.000
_cell.angle_alpha   90.00
_cell.angle_beta   90.00
_cell.angle_gamma   90.00
#
_symmetry.space_group_name_H-M   'P 1'
#
loop_
_entity.id
_entity.type
_entity.pdbx_description
1 polymer ?
#
loop_
_entity_poly.entity_id
_entity_poly.type
_entity_poly.pdbx_seq_one_letter_code
_entity_poly.pdbx_strand_id
1 'polypeptide(L)'
;EALIVLVARVTLLSFFTGSGVSFLYSMSGGLLSLLGMKLALRYTSRVFSLMGVSVIGAFLHNTAQMLVLAAILGSFTVAVYYYPVLILAAVATGSLTGFIALHLHRHLLRLGKV
;
A
#
# COMPACT_ATOMS: atom_id res chain seq x y z
N GLU A 1 -3.85 -1.00 -15.27
CA GLU A 1 -2.45 -0.50 -15.13
C GLU A 1 -1.81 -0.80 -13.77
N ALA A 2 -2.33 -0.28 -12.65
CA ALA A 2 -1.67 -0.42 -11.34
C ALA A 2 -1.37 -1.87 -10.90
N LEU A 3 -2.25 -2.83 -11.21
CA LEU A 3 -2.04 -4.24 -10.92
C LEU A 3 -0.83 -4.83 -11.67
N ILE A 4 -0.66 -4.48 -12.95
CA ILE A 4 0.46 -4.97 -13.78
C ILE A 4 1.77 -4.44 -13.23
N VAL A 5 1.81 -3.14 -12.89
CA VAL A 5 2.99 -2.52 -12.28
C VAL A 5 3.34 -3.17 -10.95
N LEU A 6 2.34 -3.48 -10.11
CA LEU A 6 2.54 -4.19 -8.85
C LEU A 6 3.14 -5.59 -9.07
N VAL A 7 2.52 -6.40 -9.93
CA VAL A 7 2.97 -7.77 -10.22
C VAL A 7 4.40 -7.77 -10.77
N ALA A 8 4.68 -6.88 -11.73
CA ALA A 8 6.02 -6.74 -12.31
C ALA A 8 7.04 -6.34 -11.24
N ARG A 9 6.75 -5.31 -10.44
CA ARG A 9 7.64 -4.84 -9.36
C ARG A 9 7.96 -5.95 -8.36
N VAL A 10 6.94 -6.63 -7.85
CA VAL A 10 7.12 -7.63 -6.78
C VAL A 10 7.84 -8.86 -7.31
N THR A 11 7.52 -9.32 -8.52
CA THR A 11 8.20 -10.45 -9.15
C THR A 11 9.67 -10.15 -9.41
N LEU A 12 9.98 -8.99 -9.99
CA LEU A 12 11.36 -8.56 -10.24
C LEU A 12 12.15 -8.42 -8.93
N LEU A 13 11.58 -7.73 -7.94
CA LEU A 13 12.27 -7.53 -6.66
C LEU A 13 12.53 -8.84 -5.94
N SER A 14 11.61 -9.81 -6.01
CA SER A 14 11.78 -11.12 -5.40
C SER A 14 12.83 -11.95 -6.12
N PHE A 15 12.95 -11.81 -7.45
CA PHE A 15 13.99 -12.45 -8.24
C PHE A 15 15.38 -11.94 -7.86
N PHE A 16 15.54 -10.62 -7.70
CA PHE A 16 16.83 -10.02 -7.31
C PHE A 16 17.19 -10.26 -5.83
N THR A 17 16.20 -10.28 -4.93
CA THR A 17 16.45 -10.50 -3.49
C THR A 17 16.52 -11.98 -3.10
N GLY A 18 16.07 -12.89 -3.96
CA GLY A 18 16.11 -14.34 -3.73
C GLY A 18 15.17 -14.85 -2.63
N SER A 19 14.29 -14.00 -2.09
CA SER A 19 13.45 -14.34 -0.93
C SER A 19 12.00 -14.55 -1.32
N GLY A 20 11.53 -15.80 -1.26
CA GLY A 20 10.12 -16.15 -1.42
C GLY A 20 9.23 -15.51 -0.34
N VAL A 21 9.79 -15.28 0.86
CA VAL A 21 9.09 -14.55 1.94
C VAL A 21 8.84 -13.10 1.52
N SER A 22 9.83 -12.46 0.88
CA SER A 22 9.70 -11.09 0.36
C SER A 22 8.63 -10.94 -0.70
N PHE A 23 8.48 -11.96 -1.54
CA PHE A 23 7.39 -12.04 -2.50
C PHE A 23 6.03 -12.06 -1.79
N LEU A 24 5.84 -12.98 -0.84
CA LEU A 24 4.55 -13.20 -0.19
C LEU A 24 4.04 -11.96 0.56
N TYR A 25 4.88 -11.34 1.40
CA TYR A 25 4.44 -10.16 2.16
C TYR A 25 4.22 -8.97 1.22
N SER A 26 5.08 -8.73 0.23
CA SER A 26 4.94 -7.61 -0.71
C SER A 26 3.72 -7.76 -1.62
N MET A 27 3.47 -8.96 -2.12
CA MET A 27 2.35 -9.24 -3.01
C MET A 27 1.03 -9.09 -2.26
N SER A 28 0.94 -9.67 -1.06
CA SER A 28 -0.26 -9.59 -0.23
C SER A 28 -0.55 -8.16 0.21
N GLY A 29 0.47 -7.43 0.65
CA GLY A 29 0.38 -6.00 0.99
C GLY A 29 -0.11 -5.16 -0.19
N GLY A 30 0.49 -5.37 -1.37
CA GLY A 30 0.13 -4.64 -2.58
C GLY A 30 -1.31 -4.91 -3.03
N LEU A 31 -1.73 -6.17 -3.05
CA LEU A 31 -3.08 -6.56 -3.48
C LEU A 31 -4.14 -6.03 -2.53
N LEU A 32 -3.96 -6.19 -1.21
CA LEU A 32 -4.95 -5.71 -0.23
C LEU A 32 -5.07 -4.18 -0.27
N SER A 33 -3.94 -3.47 -0.39
CA SER A 33 -3.93 -2.02 -0.59
C SER A 33 -4.68 -1.60 -1.85
N LEU A 34 -4.43 -2.25 -3.00
CA LEU A 34 -5.11 -1.93 -4.25
C LEU A 34 -6.62 -2.15 -4.14
N LEU A 35 -7.03 -3.26 -3.53
CA LEU A 35 -8.45 -3.54 -3.30
C LEU A 35 -9.08 -2.48 -2.40
N GLY A 36 -8.44 -2.16 -1.27
CA GLY A 36 -8.93 -1.15 -0.33
C GLY A 36 -9.04 0.24 -0.94
N MET A 37 -8.01 0.68 -1.68
CA MET A 37 -8.05 1.96 -2.38
C MET A 37 -9.16 2.00 -3.45
N LYS A 38 -9.34 0.90 -4.21
CA LYS A 38 -10.41 0.79 -5.21
C LYS A 38 -11.80 0.87 -4.56
N LEU A 39 -11.99 0.21 -3.41
CA LEU A 39 -13.23 0.27 -2.65
C LEU A 39 -13.46 1.68 -2.07
N ALA A 40 -12.44 2.30 -1.48
CA ALA A 40 -12.51 3.65 -0.95
C ALA A 40 -12.91 4.66 -2.03
N LEU A 41 -12.31 4.57 -3.22
CA LEU A 41 -12.66 5.40 -4.37
C LEU A 41 -14.09 5.15 -4.87
N ARG A 42 -14.54 3.89 -4.89
CA ARG A 42 -15.87 3.53 -5.41
C ARG A 42 -17.01 3.96 -4.48
N TYR A 43 -16.88 3.70 -3.19
CA TYR A 43 -17.96 3.90 -2.23
C TYR A 43 -17.92 5.26 -1.54
N THR A 44 -16.77 5.93 -1.57
CA THR A 44 -16.54 7.11 -0.74
C THR A 44 -15.90 8.26 -1.52
N SER A 45 -16.09 8.30 -2.84
CA SER A 45 -15.59 9.37 -3.72
C SER A 45 -16.01 10.79 -3.30
N ARG A 46 -17.11 10.93 -2.53
CA ARG A 46 -17.59 12.21 -2.02
C ARG A 46 -16.99 12.62 -0.66
N VAL A 47 -16.35 11.71 0.06
CA VAL A 47 -15.87 11.97 1.44
C VAL A 47 -14.34 11.84 1.54
N PHE A 48 -13.70 10.96 0.77
CA PHE A 48 -12.25 10.82 0.79
C PHE A 48 -11.56 11.61 -0.31
N SER A 49 -10.65 12.49 0.10
CA SER A 49 -9.68 13.10 -0.80
C SER A 49 -8.64 12.07 -1.26
N LEU A 50 -7.86 12.42 -2.30
CA LEU A 50 -6.72 11.61 -2.76
C LEU A 50 -5.76 11.25 -1.62
N MET A 51 -5.63 12.14 -0.63
CA MET A 51 -4.82 11.94 0.57
C MET A 51 -5.41 10.87 1.49
N GLY A 52 -6.73 10.89 1.72
CA GLY A 52 -7.41 9.87 2.52
C GLY A 52 -7.33 8.48 1.91
N VAL A 53 -7.49 8.38 0.58
CA VAL A 53 -7.34 7.10 -0.14
C VAL A 53 -5.91 6.55 0.00
N SER A 54 -4.90 7.43 -0.02
CA SER A 54 -3.50 7.05 0.16
C SER A 54 -3.20 6.53 1.58
N VAL A 55 -3.75 7.18 2.60
CA VAL A 55 -3.63 6.72 4.01
C VAL A 55 -4.30 5.36 4.20
N ILE A 56 -5.49 5.15 3.64
CA ILE A 56 -6.18 3.85 3.67
C ILE A 56 -5.35 2.76 2.98
N GLY A 57 -4.77 3.08 1.82
CA GLY A 57 -3.87 2.16 1.12
C GLY A 57 -2.65 1.78 1.94
N ALA A 58 -1.94 2.77 2.50
CA ALA A 58 -0.77 2.55 3.34
C ALA A 58 -1.09 1.72 4.60
N PHE A 59 -2.23 2.00 5.25
CA PHE A 59 -2.72 1.22 6.38
C PHE A 59 -2.91 -0.25 6.00
N LEU A 60 -3.72 -0.53 4.97
CA LEU A 60 -4.02 -1.89 4.54
C LEU A 60 -2.79 -2.64 4.03
N HIS A 61 -1.86 -1.94 3.37
CA HIS A 61 -0.59 -2.50 2.94
C HIS A 61 0.19 -3.05 4.14
N ASN A 62 0.42 -2.21 5.16
CA ASN A 62 1.18 -2.59 6.35
C ASN A 62 0.47 -3.69 7.14
N THR A 63 -0.87 -3.63 7.24
CA THR A 63 -1.67 -4.68 7.90
C THR A 63 -1.50 -6.03 7.20
N ALA A 64 -1.62 -6.09 5.87
CA ALA A 64 -1.43 -7.34 5.14
C ALA A 64 -0.01 -7.90 5.26
N GLN A 65 1.02 -7.05 5.15
CA GLN A 65 2.41 -7.47 5.34
C GLN A 65 2.62 -8.09 6.72
N MET A 66 2.07 -7.45 7.75
CA MET A 66 2.23 -7.89 9.13
C MET A 66 1.48 -9.20 9.42
N LEU A 67 0.28 -9.37 8.86
CA LEU A 67 -0.48 -10.61 8.98
C LEU A 67 0.21 -11.79 8.29
N VAL A 68 0.74 -11.58 7.08
CA VAL A 68 1.49 -12.62 6.37
C VAL A 68 2.78 -12.96 7.11
N LEU A 69 3.50 -11.95 7.62
CA LEU A 69 4.70 -12.18 8.40
C LEU A 69 4.40 -12.95 9.69
N ALA A 70 3.33 -12.62 10.40
CA ALA A 70 2.89 -13.34 11.60
C ALA A 70 2.54 -14.81 11.29
N ALA A 71 1.86 -15.06 10.17
CA ALA A 71 1.52 -16.40 9.71
C ALA A 71 2.77 -17.22 9.37
N ILE A 72 3.77 -16.61 8.71
CA ILE A 72 5.03 -17.26 8.35
C ILE A 72 5.87 -17.56 9.61
N LEU A 73 5.93 -16.62 10.56
CA LEU A 73 6.70 -16.77 11.80
C LEU A 73 5.99 -17.65 12.84
N GLY A 74 4.72 -17.98 12.65
CA GLY A 74 3.91 -18.75 13.60
C GLY A 74 3.65 -18.02 14.93
N SER A 75 3.89 -16.71 14.99
CA SER A 75 3.76 -15.91 16.21
C SER A 75 3.20 -14.53 15.91
N PHE A 76 2.06 -14.22 16.53
CA PHE A 76 1.45 -12.88 16.47
C PHE A 76 2.14 -11.86 17.37
N THR A 77 3.06 -12.30 18.24
CA THR A 77 3.71 -11.41 19.21
C THR A 77 4.47 -10.27 18.52
N VAL A 78 5.22 -10.59 17.46
CA VAL A 78 5.96 -9.59 16.67
C VAL A 78 4.99 -8.65 15.98
N ALA A 79 3.89 -9.18 15.42
CA ALA A 79 2.85 -8.37 14.81
C ALA A 79 2.28 -7.36 15.79
N VAL A 80 1.77 -7.80 16.94
CA VAL A 80 1.10 -6.93 17.91
C VAL A 80 2.03 -5.85 18.49
N TYR A 81 3.30 -6.17 18.76
CA TYR A 81 4.25 -5.20 19.31
C TYR A 81 4.65 -4.10 18.32
N TYR A 82 4.89 -4.46 17.05
CA TYR A 82 5.34 -3.50 16.04
C TYR A 82 4.18 -2.81 15.30
N TYR A 83 2.97 -3.37 15.35
CA TYR A 83 1.82 -2.86 14.61
C TYR A 83 1.43 -1.41 14.97
N PRO A 84 1.40 -0.97 16.25
CA PRO A 84 1.09 0.43 16.59
C PRO A 84 2.05 1.41 15.92
N VAL A 85 3.35 1.09 15.93
CA VAL A 85 4.38 1.90 15.28
C VAL A 85 4.19 1.92 13.76
N LEU A 86 3.87 0.76 13.17
CA LEU A 86 3.60 0.66 11.73
C LEU A 86 2.37 1.44 11.28
N ILE A 87 1.32 1.53 12.10
CA ILE A 87 0.13 2.32 11.76
C ILE A 87 0.42 3.81 11.83
N LEU A 88 1.18 4.27 12.84
CA LEU A 88 1.63 5.66 12.89
C LEU A 88 2.50 6.01 11.66
N ALA A 89 3.40 5.11 11.29
CA ALA A 89 4.19 5.23 10.07
C ALA A 89 3.31 5.20 8.81
N ALA A 90 2.25 4.38 8.77
CA ALA A 90 1.32 4.32 7.64
C ALA A 90 0.56 5.64 7.45
N VAL A 91 0.16 6.30 8.52
CA VAL A 91 -0.48 7.62 8.45
C VAL A 91 0.49 8.66 7.90
N ALA A 92 1.73 8.69 8.40
CA ALA A 92 2.75 9.64 7.93
C ALA A 92 3.12 9.40 6.46
N THR A 93 3.49 8.18 6.10
CA THR A 93 3.88 7.80 4.74
C THR A 93 2.71 7.89 3.76
N GLY A 94 1.51 7.48 4.17
CA GLY A 94 0.28 7.59 3.39
C GLY A 94 -0.12 9.03 3.11
N SER A 95 0.05 9.92 4.09
CA SER A 95 -0.18 11.37 3.93
C SER A 95 0.81 11.99 2.95
N LEU A 96 2.11 11.68 3.09
CA LEU A 96 3.15 12.18 2.20
C LEU A 96 2.93 11.72 0.75
N THR A 97 2.69 10.41 0.56
CA THR A 97 2.39 9.86 -0.78
C THR A 97 1.12 10.45 -1.37
N GLY A 98 0.09 10.67 -0.56
CA GLY A 98 -1.15 11.32 -0.99
C GLY A 98 -0.95 12.78 -1.41
N PHE A 99 -0.14 13.53 -0.67
CA PHE A 99 0.23 14.91 -1.00
C PHE A 99 0.99 15.01 -2.33
N ILE A 100 1.97 14.12 -2.53
CA ILE A 100 2.75 14.04 -3.77
C ILE A 100 1.84 13.66 -4.94
N ALA A 101 0.99 12.64 -4.76
CA ALA A 101 0.04 12.20 -5.78
C ALA A 101 -0.92 13.32 -6.18
N LEU A 102 -1.37 14.15 -5.23
CA LEU A 102 -2.26 15.27 -5.52
C LEU A 102 -1.58 16.34 -6.37
N HIS A 103 -0.34 16.69 -6.04
CA HIS A 103 0.45 17.67 -6.81
C HIS A 103 0.77 17.15 -8.20
N LEU A 104 1.17 15.89 -8.30
CA LEU A 104 1.46 15.24 -9.57
C LEU A 104 0.22 15.20 -10.46
N HIS A 105 -0.93 14.79 -9.91
CA HIS A 105 -2.19 14.74 -10.64
C HIS A 105 -2.59 16.13 -11.18
N ARG A 106 -2.51 17.18 -10.34
CA ARG A 106 -2.75 18.56 -10.78
C ARG A 106 -1.80 19.03 -11.88
N HIS A 107 -0.53 18.65 -11.79
CA HIS A 107 0.47 19.02 -12.79
C HIS A 107 0.24 18.29 -14.13
N LEU A 108 -0.15 17.01 -14.09
CA LEU A 108 -0.46 16.25 -15.30
C LEU A 108 -1.70 16.76 -16.03
N LEU A 109 -2.73 17.20 -15.28
CA LEU A 109 -3.90 17.86 -15.85
C LEU A 109 -3.53 19.16 -16.58
N ARG A 110 -2.61 19.96 -16.01
CA ARG A 110 -2.11 21.19 -16.66
C ARG A 110 -1.35 20.91 -17.96
N LEU A 111 -0.78 19.72 -18.10
CA LEU A 111 -0.07 19.29 -19.31
C LEU A 111 -0.99 18.60 -20.34
N GLY A 112 -2.28 18.44 -20.05
CA GLY A 112 -3.24 17.76 -20.93
C GLY A 112 -2.95 16.27 -21.15
N LYS A 113 -2.18 15.63 -20.25
CA LYS A 113 -1.78 14.21 -20.37
C LYS A 113 -2.75 13.24 -19.69
N VAL A 114 -3.79 13.76 -19.02
CA VAL A 114 -4.84 13.05 -18.28
C VAL A 114 -6.12 13.88 -18.41
#